data_AF-A0A2M8A8I3-F1
#
_entry.id   AF-A0A2M8A8I3-F1
#
_cell.length_a   1.000
_cell.length_b   1.000
_cell.length_c   1.000
_cell.angle_alpha   90.00
_cell.angle_beta   90.00
_cell.angle_gamma   90.00
#
_symmetry.space_group_name_H-M   'P 1'
#
loop_
_entity.id
_entity.type
_entity.pdbx_description
1 polymer ?
#
loop_
_entity_poly.entity_id
_entity_poly.type
_entity_poly.pdbx_seq_one_letter_code
_entity_poly.pdbx_strand_id
1 'polypeptide(L)'
;MFNSVAYLFTHSAQPSSGGGKGIKLSKNIKGNQNSLQYNNSQFNFTKRHYLSANQSGLKIFSDYLSHQNTNELHEIIIQSIHFFSSAISNWDLHLRCINMITILESIFLKDDERGDMEHKTKARLSKILSNQHNEKERIKTVFTNIYQVRHKMIHKAKRIMIDYKELSEAQMIMINLFLKLIQLNTESSFTDKATLIGKLNEIKS
;
A
#
# COMPACT_ATOMS: atom_id res chain seq x y z
N MET A 1 17.26 9.12 -0.03
CA MET A 1 16.27 9.29 -1.12
C MET A 1 14.83 8.88 -0.74
N PHE A 2 14.60 8.25 0.43
CA PHE A 2 13.31 7.61 0.77
C PHE A 2 12.36 8.44 1.68
N ASN A 3 12.75 9.62 2.16
CA ASN A 3 11.95 10.39 3.13
C ASN A 3 10.77 11.19 2.52
N SER A 4 10.77 11.43 1.21
CA SER A 4 9.81 12.36 0.59
C SER A 4 8.45 11.73 0.26
N VAL A 5 8.40 10.40 0.06
CA VAL A 5 7.17 9.65 -0.20
C VAL A 5 6.39 9.40 1.09
N ALA A 6 7.09 9.09 2.19
CA ALA A 6 6.48 8.91 3.51
C ALA A 6 5.76 10.18 4.01
N TYR A 7 6.27 11.36 3.67
CA TYR A 7 5.71 12.64 4.14
C TYR A 7 4.29 12.92 3.61
N LEU A 8 3.95 12.42 2.43
CA LEU A 8 2.62 12.60 1.82
C LEU A 8 1.53 11.74 2.46
N PHE A 9 1.89 10.68 3.17
CA PHE A 9 0.93 9.72 3.75
C PHE A 9 0.92 9.70 5.28
N THR A 10 1.96 10.20 5.96
CA THR A 10 2.00 10.21 7.44
C THR A 10 1.30 11.41 8.07
N HIS A 11 1.09 12.50 7.33
CA HIS A 11 0.41 13.70 7.83
C HIS A 11 -1.12 13.70 7.63
N SER A 12 -1.70 12.60 7.14
CA SER A 12 -3.16 12.42 7.01
C SER A 12 -3.79 11.57 8.13
N ALA A 13 -2.99 11.09 9.09
CA ALA A 13 -3.45 10.17 10.13
C ALA A 13 -3.46 10.79 11.53
N GLN A 14 -4.35 11.76 11.76
CA GLN A 14 -4.96 11.97 13.08
C GLN A 14 -6.44 12.34 12.92
N PRO A 15 -7.38 11.54 13.48
CA PRO A 15 -8.70 12.02 13.82
C PRO A 15 -8.87 12.07 15.34
N SER A 16 -9.10 13.27 15.87
CA SER A 16 -9.91 13.44 17.07
C SER A 16 -11.39 13.23 16.70
N SER A 17 -12.12 12.69 17.66
CA SER A 17 -13.53 12.30 17.62
C SER A 17 -14.47 13.33 16.99
N GLY A 18 -15.32 12.89 16.05
CA GLY A 18 -16.60 13.56 15.76
C GLY A 18 -17.02 13.57 14.29
N GLY A 19 -18.19 12.98 14.02
CA GLY A 19 -19.18 13.40 13.02
C GLY A 19 -18.72 13.56 11.56
N GLY A 20 -19.12 12.60 10.71
CA GLY A 20 -18.88 12.67 9.27
C GLY A 20 -19.36 13.96 8.61
N LYS A 21 -18.61 14.41 7.59
CA LYS A 21 -19.05 15.32 6.52
C LYS A 21 -18.03 15.28 5.38
N GLY A 22 -18.54 15.25 4.15
CA GLY A 22 -17.78 15.04 2.92
C GLY A 22 -16.81 16.18 2.55
N ILE A 23 -15.94 15.86 1.58
CA ILE A 23 -14.93 16.77 1.02
C ILE A 23 -15.63 17.92 0.30
N LYS A 24 -15.37 19.17 0.71
CA LYS A 24 -15.75 20.38 -0.03
C LYS A 24 -14.51 20.97 -0.69
N LEU A 25 -14.56 21.14 -2.02
CA LEU A 25 -13.63 21.97 -2.77
C LEU A 25 -14.15 23.40 -2.78
N SER A 26 -13.36 24.37 -2.31
CA SER A 26 -13.56 25.78 -2.63
C SER A 26 -12.40 26.27 -3.50
N LYS A 27 -12.72 26.80 -4.69
CA LYS A 27 -11.75 27.50 -5.53
C LYS A 27 -11.74 28.96 -5.10
N ASN A 28 -10.60 29.44 -4.58
CA ASN A 28 -10.40 30.87 -4.38
C ASN A 28 -9.61 31.42 -5.58
N ILE A 29 -10.27 32.24 -6.39
CA ILE A 29 -9.68 32.88 -7.58
C ILE A 29 -8.84 34.07 -7.10
N LYS A 30 -7.64 33.79 -6.58
CA LYS A 30 -6.47 34.69 -6.49
C LYS A 30 -5.37 33.95 -5.72
N GLY A 31 -4.43 33.36 -6.46
CA GLY A 31 -3.28 32.61 -5.93
C GLY A 31 -3.52 31.10 -5.92
N ASN A 32 -2.69 30.35 -6.66
CA ASN A 32 -2.71 28.89 -6.79
C ASN A 32 -2.49 28.17 -5.44
N GLN A 33 -3.52 28.13 -4.59
CA GLN A 33 -3.57 27.27 -3.41
C GLN A 33 -4.90 26.54 -3.39
N ASN A 34 -4.88 25.28 -3.82
CA ASN A 34 -6.00 24.36 -3.59
C ASN A 34 -5.92 23.92 -2.13
N SER A 35 -6.76 24.49 -1.27
CA SER A 35 -6.90 24.02 0.11
C SER A 35 -7.84 22.82 0.13
N LEU A 36 -7.32 21.69 0.61
CA LEU A 36 -8.13 20.52 0.95
C LEU A 36 -8.33 20.56 2.46
N GLN A 37 -9.57 20.49 2.91
CA GLN A 37 -9.88 20.39 4.33
C GLN A 37 -10.04 18.92 4.71
N TYR A 38 -9.22 18.46 5.65
CA TYR A 38 -9.35 17.15 6.29
C TYR A 38 -9.36 17.37 7.81
N ASN A 39 -10.40 16.89 8.49
CA ASN A 39 -10.60 17.05 9.94
C ASN A 39 -10.43 18.49 10.46
N ASN A 40 -11.04 19.49 9.80
CA ASN A 40 -10.96 20.91 10.15
C ASN A 40 -9.53 21.51 10.21
N SER A 41 -8.53 20.76 9.75
CA SER A 41 -7.16 21.23 9.56
C SER A 41 -6.97 21.59 8.08
N GLN A 42 -6.39 22.76 7.83
CA GLN A 42 -6.10 23.21 6.48
C GLN A 42 -4.88 22.43 5.96
N PHE A 43 -5.10 21.46 5.07
CA PHE A 43 -4.00 20.84 4.36
C PHE A 43 -3.58 21.75 3.21
N ASN A 44 -2.40 22.35 3.36
CA ASN A 44 -1.80 23.18 2.32
C ASN A 44 -0.93 22.32 1.41
N PHE A 45 -1.38 22.11 0.18
CA PHE A 45 -0.57 21.45 -0.83
C PHE A 45 0.57 22.39 -1.27
N THR A 46 1.79 22.13 -0.81
CA THR A 46 2.95 22.98 -1.06
C THR A 46 3.67 22.59 -2.36
N LYS A 47 4.49 23.50 -2.89
CA LYS A 47 5.41 23.22 -4.01
C LYS A 47 6.34 22.04 -3.71
N ARG A 48 6.71 21.82 -2.44
CA ARG A 48 7.50 20.65 -2.01
C ARG A 48 6.70 19.35 -2.14
N HIS A 49 5.42 19.34 -1.78
CA HIS A 49 4.53 18.19 -1.99
C HIS A 49 4.40 17.86 -3.49
N TYR A 50 4.20 18.87 -4.32
CA TYR A 50 4.15 18.72 -5.78
C TYR A 50 5.45 18.16 -6.35
N LEU A 51 6.61 18.75 -5.99
CA LEU A 51 7.92 18.32 -6.49
C LEU A 51 8.24 16.89 -6.02
N SER A 52 7.98 16.56 -4.75
CA SER A 52 8.12 15.19 -4.23
C SER A 52 7.26 14.19 -5.02
N ALA A 53 5.98 14.53 -5.21
CA ALA A 53 5.05 13.67 -5.93
C ALA A 53 5.47 13.46 -7.39
N ASN A 54 5.91 14.54 -8.06
CA ASN A 54 6.38 14.53 -9.44
C ASN A 54 7.73 13.84 -9.62
N GLN A 55 8.63 13.93 -8.63
CA GLN A 55 10.01 13.44 -8.75
C GLN A 55 10.27 12.06 -8.12
N SER A 56 9.34 11.50 -7.33
CA SER A 56 9.71 10.35 -6.47
C SER A 56 8.73 9.17 -6.43
N GLY A 57 7.56 9.23 -7.06
CA GLY A 57 6.68 8.05 -7.09
C GLY A 57 5.52 8.14 -8.08
N LEU A 58 4.80 9.27 -8.18
CA LEU A 58 3.64 9.35 -9.08
C LEU A 58 4.03 9.22 -10.55
N LYS A 59 5.19 9.74 -10.94
CA LYS A 59 5.71 9.54 -12.30
C LYS A 59 5.96 8.07 -12.60
N ILE A 60 6.53 7.31 -11.66
CA ILE A 60 6.77 5.86 -11.83
C ILE A 60 5.44 5.13 -12.04
N PHE A 61 4.43 5.41 -11.20
CA PHE A 61 3.10 4.84 -11.37
C PHE A 61 2.45 5.26 -12.69
N SER A 62 2.48 6.54 -13.03
CA SER A 62 1.89 7.08 -14.26
C SER A 62 2.52 6.47 -15.50
N ASP A 63 3.86 6.43 -15.54
CA ASP A 63 4.59 5.83 -16.64
C ASP A 63 4.21 4.36 -16.73
N TYR A 64 4.30 3.60 -15.64
CA TYR A 64 4.00 2.17 -15.63
C TYR A 64 2.56 1.83 -16.06
N LEU A 65 1.57 2.57 -15.57
CA LEU A 65 0.16 2.39 -15.93
C LEU A 65 -0.15 2.80 -17.38
N SER A 66 0.68 3.64 -17.99
CA SER A 66 0.53 4.06 -19.39
C SER A 66 1.23 3.13 -20.38
N HIS A 67 2.14 2.29 -19.91
CA HIS A 67 2.83 1.32 -20.76
C HIS A 67 1.91 0.15 -21.09
N GLN A 68 1.89 -0.25 -22.35
CA GLN A 68 1.22 -1.48 -22.78
C GLN A 68 2.20 -2.64 -22.68
N ASN A 69 2.00 -3.50 -21.68
CA ASN A 69 2.69 -4.77 -21.53
C ASN A 69 1.65 -5.83 -21.15
N THR A 70 1.86 -7.08 -21.56
CA THR A 70 0.86 -8.16 -21.44
C THR A 70 1.39 -9.36 -20.66
N ASN A 71 2.52 -9.21 -19.95
CA ASN A 71 2.98 -10.27 -19.08
C ASN A 71 2.14 -10.36 -17.80
N GLU A 72 1.99 -11.58 -17.27
CA GLU A 72 1.16 -11.90 -16.11
C GLU A 72 1.49 -10.99 -14.91
N LEU A 73 2.78 -10.80 -14.61
CA LEU A 73 3.19 -9.99 -13.46
C LEU A 73 2.78 -8.51 -13.64
N HIS A 74 2.86 -7.98 -14.86
CA HIS A 74 2.43 -6.63 -15.17
C HIS A 74 0.92 -6.44 -14.91
N GLU A 75 0.10 -7.39 -15.38
CA GLU A 75 -1.34 -7.37 -15.13
C GLU A 75 -1.67 -7.45 -13.63
N ILE A 76 -0.98 -8.32 -12.90
CA ILE A 76 -1.13 -8.44 -11.43
C ILE A 76 -0.78 -7.11 -10.74
N ILE A 77 0.30 -6.46 -11.15
CA ILE A 77 0.74 -5.18 -10.57
C ILE A 77 -0.32 -4.09 -10.83
N ILE A 78 -0.79 -3.96 -12.08
CA ILE A 78 -1.82 -2.98 -12.45
C ILE A 78 -3.11 -3.21 -11.64
N GLN A 79 -3.61 -4.45 -11.61
CA GLN A 79 -4.82 -4.80 -10.86
C GLN A 79 -4.65 -4.51 -9.36
N SER A 80 -3.48 -4.84 -8.80
CA SER A 80 -3.16 -4.59 -7.39
C SER A 80 -3.14 -3.11 -7.05
N ILE A 81 -2.59 -2.26 -7.94
CA ILE A 81 -2.59 -0.79 -7.78
C ILE A 81 -4.02 -0.25 -7.81
N HIS A 82 -4.85 -0.71 -8.76
CA HIS A 82 -6.25 -0.31 -8.84
C HIS A 82 -7.04 -0.71 -7.59
N PHE A 83 -6.93 -1.98 -7.16
CA PHE A 83 -7.59 -2.45 -5.95
C PHE A 83 -7.10 -1.72 -4.70
N PHE A 84 -5.82 -1.40 -4.62
CA PHE A 84 -5.30 -0.59 -3.51
C PHE A 84 -5.87 0.82 -3.51
N SER A 85 -5.92 1.49 -4.68
CA SER A 85 -6.52 2.82 -4.84
C SER A 85 -7.99 2.85 -4.37
N SER A 86 -8.77 1.84 -4.73
CA SER A 86 -10.14 1.68 -4.25
C SER A 86 -10.19 1.41 -2.74
N ALA A 87 -9.29 0.58 -2.20
CA ALA A 87 -9.24 0.26 -0.78
C ALA A 87 -8.91 1.49 0.09
N ILE A 88 -7.92 2.29 -0.29
CA ILE A 88 -7.54 3.49 0.47
C ILE A 88 -8.60 4.60 0.41
N SER A 89 -9.42 4.61 -0.65
CA SER A 89 -10.55 5.52 -0.79
C SER A 89 -11.79 5.08 0.00
N ASN A 90 -11.78 3.86 0.55
CA ASN A 90 -12.89 3.32 1.34
C ASN A 90 -12.89 3.89 2.76
N TRP A 91 -14.02 4.45 3.21
CA TRP A 91 -14.18 4.97 4.57
C TRP A 91 -14.21 3.88 5.65
N ASP A 92 -14.57 2.64 5.29
CA ASP A 92 -14.52 1.51 6.19
C ASP A 92 -13.08 0.97 6.31
N LEU A 93 -12.45 1.27 7.45
CA LEU A 93 -11.07 0.90 7.72
C LEU A 93 -10.88 -0.62 7.86
N HIS A 94 -11.88 -1.35 8.35
CA HIS A 94 -11.79 -2.81 8.44
C HIS A 94 -11.78 -3.43 7.05
N LEU A 95 -12.65 -2.94 6.17
CA LEU A 95 -12.70 -3.37 4.77
C LEU A 95 -11.41 -3.00 4.03
N ARG A 96 -10.82 -1.83 4.35
CA ARG A 96 -9.50 -1.45 3.84
C ARG A 96 -8.41 -2.45 4.25
N CYS A 97 -8.36 -2.86 5.52
CA CYS A 97 -7.44 -3.89 6.01
C CYS A 97 -7.63 -5.22 5.27
N ILE A 98 -8.87 -5.68 5.11
CA ILE A 98 -9.19 -6.91 4.38
C ILE A 98 -8.70 -6.84 2.93
N ASN A 99 -8.96 -5.73 2.24
CA ASN A 99 -8.58 -5.56 0.85
C ASN A 99 -7.05 -5.49 0.70
N MET A 100 -6.33 -4.87 1.63
CA MET A 100 -4.86 -4.87 1.64
C MET A 100 -4.30 -6.29 1.78
N ILE A 101 -4.85 -7.11 2.69
CA ILE A 101 -4.45 -8.51 2.81
C ILE A 101 -4.78 -9.29 1.54
N THR A 102 -5.96 -9.08 0.96
CA THR A 102 -6.38 -9.75 -0.28
C THR A 102 -5.41 -9.45 -1.42
N ILE A 103 -5.00 -8.19 -1.58
CA ILE A 103 -4.00 -7.80 -2.59
C ILE A 103 -2.67 -8.52 -2.35
N LEU A 104 -2.19 -8.56 -1.10
CA LEU A 104 -0.95 -9.27 -0.77
C LEU A 104 -1.05 -10.77 -1.04
N GLU A 105 -2.16 -11.41 -0.68
CA GLU A 105 -2.40 -12.82 -0.96
C GLU A 105 -2.41 -13.08 -2.47
N SER A 106 -3.07 -12.22 -3.26
CA SER A 106 -3.08 -12.32 -4.73
C SER A 106 -1.69 -12.21 -5.36
N ILE A 107 -0.81 -11.36 -4.81
CA ILE A 107 0.57 -11.21 -5.30
C ILE A 107 1.42 -12.41 -4.87
N PHE A 108 1.33 -12.82 -3.60
CA PHE A 108 2.34 -13.69 -2.99
C PHE A 108 1.95 -15.16 -2.87
N LEU A 109 0.70 -15.55 -3.08
CA LEU A 109 0.28 -16.95 -2.96
C LEU A 109 0.00 -17.55 -4.33
N LYS A 110 0.45 -18.78 -4.56
CA LYS A 110 0.07 -19.54 -5.76
C LYS A 110 -1.43 -19.87 -5.74
N ASP A 111 -2.01 -20.14 -6.90
CA ASP A 111 -3.45 -20.42 -7.01
C ASP A 111 -3.86 -21.70 -6.26
N ASP A 112 -2.95 -22.67 -6.16
CA ASP A 112 -3.12 -23.93 -5.43
C ASP A 112 -2.50 -23.91 -4.03
N GLU A 113 -2.09 -22.74 -3.52
CA GLU A 113 -1.39 -22.61 -2.25
C GLU A 113 -2.29 -23.04 -1.08
N ARG A 114 -1.83 -24.03 -0.30
CA ARG A 114 -2.52 -24.55 0.87
C ARG A 114 -1.73 -24.30 2.15
N GLY A 115 -2.46 -23.90 3.19
CA GLY A 115 -1.93 -23.74 4.55
C GLY A 115 -0.93 -22.61 4.71
N ASP A 116 -0.87 -22.05 5.92
CA ASP A 116 0.13 -21.07 6.35
C ASP A 116 0.25 -19.83 5.43
N MET A 117 -0.89 -19.45 4.82
CA MET A 117 -0.99 -18.35 3.85
C MET A 117 -0.50 -17.02 4.43
N GLU A 118 -0.86 -16.75 5.68
CA GLU A 118 -0.42 -15.55 6.40
C GLU A 118 1.11 -15.51 6.52
N HIS A 119 1.73 -16.58 7.01
CA HIS A 119 3.18 -16.65 7.19
C HIS A 119 3.91 -16.51 5.85
N LYS A 120 3.49 -17.25 4.82
CA LYS A 120 4.07 -17.20 3.47
C LYS A 120 3.99 -15.80 2.88
N THR A 121 2.83 -15.16 2.99
CA THR A 121 2.61 -13.78 2.50
C THR A 121 3.54 -12.80 3.23
N LYS A 122 3.55 -12.81 4.56
CA LYS A 122 4.40 -11.91 5.37
C LYS A 122 5.89 -12.15 5.11
N ALA A 123 6.30 -13.42 4.98
CA ALA A 123 7.69 -13.78 4.68
C ALA A 123 8.11 -13.25 3.31
N ARG A 124 7.33 -13.51 2.25
CA ARG A 124 7.63 -13.06 0.88
C ARG A 124 7.61 -11.52 0.78
N LEU A 125 6.65 -10.85 1.42
CA LEU A 125 6.60 -9.39 1.53
C LEU A 125 7.84 -8.81 2.23
N SER A 126 8.27 -9.40 3.34
CA SER A 126 9.46 -8.92 4.05
C SER A 126 10.73 -9.08 3.22
N LYS A 127 10.86 -10.20 2.51
CA LYS A 127 12.03 -10.54 1.67
C LYS A 127 12.14 -9.67 0.42
N ILE A 128 11.02 -9.33 -0.21
CA ILE A 128 11.05 -8.48 -1.41
C ILE A 128 11.45 -7.04 -1.07
N LEU A 129 11.09 -6.57 0.14
CA LEU A 129 11.31 -5.19 0.56
C LEU A 129 12.64 -4.95 1.28
N SER A 130 13.20 -5.96 1.96
CA SER A 130 14.42 -5.76 2.73
C SER A 130 15.29 -7.01 2.87
N ASN A 131 16.59 -6.79 2.89
CA ASN A 131 17.59 -7.79 3.26
C ASN A 131 17.96 -7.74 4.75
N GLN A 132 17.56 -6.69 5.48
CA GLN A 132 17.90 -6.51 6.89
C GLN A 132 16.90 -7.24 7.80
N HIS A 133 17.41 -8.06 8.72
CA HIS A 133 16.58 -8.90 9.57
C HIS A 133 15.57 -8.11 10.44
N ASN A 134 16.04 -7.05 11.10
CA ASN A 134 15.20 -6.16 11.92
C ASN A 134 14.03 -5.56 11.12
N GLU A 135 14.30 -5.12 9.89
CA GLU A 135 13.29 -4.54 9.02
C GLU A 135 12.29 -5.59 8.52
N LYS A 136 12.77 -6.81 8.22
CA LYS A 136 11.87 -7.93 7.88
C LYS A 136 10.90 -8.23 9.03
N GLU A 137 11.39 -8.28 10.27
CA GLU A 137 10.55 -8.54 11.44
C GLU A 137 9.57 -7.40 11.72
N ARG A 138 9.96 -6.13 11.51
CA ARG A 138 9.05 -4.98 11.59
C ARG A 138 7.89 -5.13 10.61
N ILE A 139 8.19 -5.40 9.34
CA ILE A 139 7.17 -5.59 8.29
C ILE A 139 6.20 -6.73 8.66
N LYS A 140 6.73 -7.87 9.13
CA LYS A 140 5.89 -9.01 9.57
C LYS A 140 5.01 -8.64 10.76
N THR A 141 5.52 -7.84 11.70
CA THR A 141 4.77 -7.40 12.89
C THR A 141 3.60 -6.52 12.50
N VAL A 142 3.83 -5.50 11.67
CA VAL A 142 2.77 -4.62 11.15
C VAL A 142 1.64 -5.43 10.53
N PHE A 143 1.97 -6.37 9.65
CA PHE A 143 0.94 -7.16 8.98
C PHE A 143 0.28 -8.22 9.88
N THR A 144 0.91 -8.64 10.98
CA THR A 144 0.26 -9.54 11.95
C THR A 144 -1.01 -8.90 12.51
N ASN A 145 -0.96 -7.62 12.86
CA ASN A 145 -2.13 -6.91 13.39
C ASN A 145 -3.21 -6.69 12.32
N ILE A 146 -2.82 -6.36 11.09
CA ILE A 146 -3.76 -6.26 9.96
C ILE A 146 -4.43 -7.61 9.65
N TYR A 147 -3.69 -8.71 9.71
CA TYR A 147 -4.23 -10.07 9.56
C TYR A 147 -5.23 -10.41 10.67
N GLN A 148 -4.97 -10.00 11.91
CA GLN A 148 -5.92 -10.17 13.01
C GLN A 148 -7.25 -9.44 12.74
N VAL A 149 -7.20 -8.22 12.17
CA VAL A 149 -8.40 -7.47 11.78
C VAL A 149 -9.22 -8.26 10.75
N ARG A 150 -8.57 -8.76 9.68
CA ARG A 150 -9.23 -9.62 8.67
C ARG A 150 -9.83 -10.86 9.33
N HIS A 151 -9.06 -11.57 10.15
CA HIS A 151 -9.52 -12.80 10.77
C HIS A 151 -10.77 -12.58 11.63
N LYS A 152 -10.78 -11.54 12.47
CA LYS A 152 -11.93 -11.22 13.33
C LYS A 152 -13.15 -10.79 12.52
N MET A 153 -12.96 -10.00 11.47
CA MET A 153 -14.09 -9.54 10.66
C MET A 153 -14.68 -10.67 9.79
N ILE A 154 -13.86 -11.43 9.08
CA ILE A 154 -14.31 -12.47 8.14
C ILE A 154 -14.79 -13.72 8.87
N HIS A 155 -14.04 -14.22 9.86
CA HIS A 155 -14.33 -15.52 10.48
C HIS A 155 -15.11 -15.42 11.80
N LYS A 156 -15.17 -14.24 12.42
CA LYS A 156 -15.86 -14.04 13.70
C LYS A 156 -16.92 -12.95 13.64
N ALA A 157 -17.17 -12.36 12.46
CA ALA A 157 -18.10 -11.22 12.28
C ALA A 157 -17.87 -10.08 13.28
N LYS A 158 -16.62 -9.89 13.73
CA LYS A 158 -16.26 -8.97 14.81
C LYS A 158 -15.30 -7.90 14.30
N ARG A 159 -15.67 -6.64 14.54
CA ARG A 159 -14.78 -5.48 14.37
C ARG A 159 -13.94 -5.30 15.64
N ILE A 160 -12.62 -5.26 15.48
CA ILE A 160 -11.66 -4.93 16.56
C ILE A 160 -11.09 -3.53 16.34
N MET A 161 -10.53 -2.92 17.38
CA MET A 161 -9.86 -1.62 17.24
C MET A 161 -8.69 -1.76 16.24
N ILE A 162 -8.52 -0.74 15.39
CA ILE A 162 -7.39 -0.64 14.46
C ILE A 162 -6.48 0.49 14.97
N ASP A 163 -5.19 0.19 15.12
CA ASP A 163 -4.19 1.23 15.38
C ASP A 163 -3.95 2.02 14.07
N TYR A 164 -4.20 3.34 14.13
CA TYR A 164 -4.05 4.22 12.96
C TYR A 164 -2.61 4.36 12.49
N LYS A 165 -1.63 4.30 13.40
CA LYS A 165 -0.21 4.38 13.04
C LYS A 165 0.21 3.12 12.29
N GLU A 166 -0.18 1.96 12.80
CA GLU A 166 0.10 0.68 12.13
C GLU A 166 -0.61 0.58 10.78
N LEU A 167 -1.85 1.06 10.68
CA LEU A 167 -2.56 1.11 9.40
C LEU A 167 -1.84 2.04 8.39
N SER A 168 -1.42 3.22 8.83
CA SER A 168 -0.66 4.14 7.99
C SER A 168 0.66 3.53 7.52
N GLU A 169 1.35 2.83 8.41
CA GLU A 169 2.59 2.12 8.11
C GLU A 169 2.37 0.97 7.13
N ALA A 170 1.32 0.17 7.31
CA ALA A 170 0.94 -0.88 6.38
C ALA A 170 0.64 -0.31 4.98
N GLN A 171 -0.06 0.82 4.89
CA GLN A 171 -0.34 1.50 3.61
C GLN A 171 0.95 1.97 2.92
N MET A 172 1.91 2.50 3.69
CA MET A 172 3.23 2.86 3.17
C MET A 172 4.03 1.65 2.68
N ILE A 173 3.95 0.53 3.39
CA ILE A 173 4.58 -0.72 2.97
C ILE A 173 3.98 -1.21 1.64
N MET A 174 2.66 -1.10 1.43
CA MET A 174 2.02 -1.43 0.15
C MET A 174 2.52 -0.57 -1.01
N ILE A 175 2.71 0.73 -0.79
CA ILE A 175 3.24 1.63 -1.82
C ILE A 175 4.68 1.24 -2.19
N ASN A 176 5.51 0.97 -1.18
CA ASN A 176 6.88 0.51 -1.39
C ASN A 176 6.92 -0.84 -2.12
N LEU A 177 5.98 -1.74 -1.81
CA LEU A 177 5.82 -3.00 -2.51
C LEU A 177 5.55 -2.77 -4.00
N PHE A 178 4.60 -1.90 -4.36
CA PHE A 178 4.31 -1.66 -5.77
C PHE A 178 5.49 -1.03 -6.51
N LEU A 179 6.18 -0.07 -5.91
CA LEU A 179 7.39 0.49 -6.49
C LEU A 179 8.45 -0.60 -6.74
N LYS A 180 8.61 -1.53 -5.78
CA LYS A 180 9.56 -2.62 -5.92
C LYS A 180 9.16 -3.63 -6.99
N LEU A 181 7.86 -3.96 -7.08
CA LEU A 181 7.33 -4.85 -8.11
C LEU A 181 7.48 -4.26 -9.51
N ILE A 182 7.17 -2.96 -9.67
CA ILE A 182 7.42 -2.22 -10.91
C ILE A 182 8.89 -2.33 -11.29
N GLN A 183 9.79 -2.01 -10.35
CA GLN A 183 11.23 -2.11 -10.59
C GLN A 183 11.64 -3.52 -11.06
N LEU A 184 11.16 -4.58 -10.40
CA LEU A 184 11.49 -5.96 -10.76
C LEU A 184 10.95 -6.36 -12.14
N ASN A 185 9.76 -5.87 -12.50
CA ASN A 185 9.14 -6.14 -13.80
C ASN A 185 9.84 -5.37 -14.94
N THR A 186 10.29 -4.13 -14.69
CA THR A 186 10.91 -3.28 -15.72
C THR A 186 12.42 -3.47 -15.84
N GLU A 187 13.14 -3.69 -14.73
CA GLU A 187 14.61 -3.73 -14.71
C GLU A 187 15.17 -5.14 -14.57
N SER A 188 14.46 -6.05 -13.90
CA SER A 188 14.94 -7.41 -13.59
C SER A 188 14.25 -8.51 -14.41
N SER A 189 13.47 -8.12 -15.44
CA SER A 189 12.79 -9.01 -16.39
C SER A 189 11.91 -10.10 -15.78
N PHE A 190 11.40 -9.91 -14.55
CA PHE A 190 10.37 -10.80 -14.01
C PHE A 190 9.06 -10.59 -14.76
N THR A 191 8.57 -11.61 -15.45
CA THR A 191 7.36 -11.54 -16.27
C THR A 191 6.17 -12.30 -15.67
N ASP A 192 6.42 -13.23 -14.76
CA ASP A 192 5.40 -14.11 -14.20
C ASP A 192 5.51 -14.22 -12.67
N LYS A 193 4.36 -14.52 -12.05
CA LYS A 193 4.22 -14.60 -10.60
C LYS A 193 4.97 -15.78 -10.01
N ALA A 194 5.01 -16.90 -10.73
CA ALA A 194 5.64 -18.13 -10.25
C ALA A 194 7.15 -17.96 -10.09
N THR A 195 7.82 -17.32 -11.06
CA THR A 195 9.25 -17.01 -11.03
C THR A 195 9.58 -16.05 -9.89
N LEU A 196 8.77 -15.01 -9.68
CA LEU A 196 8.93 -14.10 -8.54
C LEU A 196 8.86 -14.85 -7.21
N ILE A 197 7.82 -15.67 -7.00
CA ILE A 197 7.65 -16.45 -5.78
C ILE A 197 8.81 -17.44 -5.59
N GLY A 198 9.25 -18.11 -6.65
CA GLY A 198 10.41 -19.01 -6.63
C GLY A 198 11.65 -18.30 -6.10
N LYS A 199 11.97 -17.12 -6.65
CA LYS A 199 13.13 -16.33 -6.20
C LYS A 199 13.03 -15.92 -4.74
N LEU A 200 11.86 -15.49 -4.28
CA LEU A 200 11.66 -15.09 -2.88
C LEU A 200 11.80 -16.26 -1.90
N ASN A 201 11.50 -17.49 -2.34
CA ASN A 201 11.68 -18.67 -1.50
C ASN A 201 13.16 -19.07 -1.34
N GLU A 202 14.02 -18.76 -2.32
CA GLU A 202 15.48 -19.00 -2.25
C GLU A 202 16.21 -18.09 -1.26
N ILE A 203 15.67 -16.89 -1.00
CA ILE A 203 16.28 -15.94 -0.08
C ILE A 203 16.18 -16.48 1.35
N LYS A 204 17.33 -16.71 2.00
CA LYS A 204 17.38 -17.12 3.41
C LYS A 204 16.79 -16.02 4.31
N SER A 205 16.03 -16.46 5.32
CA SER A 205 15.38 -15.57 6.29
C SER A 205 16.40 -14.79 7.10
#